data_AF-A0A3C1Q9G3-F1
#
_entry.id   AF-A0A3C1Q9G3-F1
#
_cell.length_a   1.000
_cell.length_b   1.000
_cell.length_c   1.000
_cell.angle_alpha   90.00
_cell.angle_beta   90.00
_cell.angle_gamma   90.00
#
_symmetry.space_group_name_H-M   'P 1'
#
loop_
_entity.id
_entity.type
_entity.pdbx_description
1 polymer ?
#
loop_
_entity_poly.entity_id
_entity_poly.type
_entity_poly.pdbx_seq_one_letter_code
_entity_poly.pdbx_strand_id
1 'polypeptide(L)'
;MRKKWKVWLVALAFIVFIPWAMVRLAPYLEPHVPDTPFEMPREIVGLAMALLGAYVAFRAVMVLSFSGKGWPGDEPEHLVDTQIYRFVLHPMYWGYTVFWGGVAIHRGSVGLLAETAILGIAFTLWCILVEEPRLRRRFGAKYENHRRRTPTLLPVWRALYWDVHDMPNTTLILMAFFRGLSRILWNVQVEGEEHIPHEGPVMVVCNHVNLVDPFLVGSYFTRPIYFVASDELFRHPLTRWFFRCFKAMPKRRWSRDIASIREMRRRLDAGSAVGIFPEGQRNWDGGPVIVGDEVYRLLRHMGVPVLCVTLVGGHEAWPRWSKLPGICDMTVRFFEPIDPGDYRDVADFRHAVEARIFNFATEPPVPRRALALHKGITTVIWGCIECGGAMTLEETARGLRCSKCGAEWDVTAGLELVNCSTGARMLQRAYHSKLIRLLREGRMDGAIDCVFSIECETRAFRIESTAGLAGLGRGTLTLTGKELTFRSERSTHTALLGDIAFTYLNLANHLVVVGPEGALQFKIIGDSPVRWEDYLSAARGTSARQWKPTGLAAVKAERKRQA
;
A
#
# COMPACT_ATOMS: atom_id res chain seq x y z
N MET A 1 -9.88 26.00 -12.92
CA MET A 1 -10.11 25.63 -14.34
C MET A 1 -9.14 26.26 -15.34
N ARG A 2 -8.65 27.51 -15.14
CA ARG A 2 -7.73 28.21 -16.07
C ARG A 2 -6.36 27.54 -16.32
N LYS A 3 -5.80 26.76 -15.37
CA LYS A 3 -4.51 26.05 -15.56
C LYS A 3 -4.61 24.83 -16.50
N LYS A 4 -5.74 24.09 -16.49
CA LYS A 4 -5.89 22.84 -17.25
C LYS A 4 -5.88 23.06 -18.77
N TRP A 5 -6.42 24.17 -19.26
CA TRP A 5 -6.47 24.45 -20.71
C TRP A 5 -5.08 24.71 -21.31
N LYS A 6 -4.18 25.37 -20.56
CA LYS A 6 -2.78 25.57 -20.99
C LYS A 6 -2.04 24.25 -21.16
N VAL A 7 -2.25 23.30 -20.24
CA VAL A 7 -1.67 21.94 -20.34
C VAL A 7 -2.15 21.23 -21.60
N TRP A 8 -3.46 21.30 -21.91
CA TRP A 8 -4.00 20.71 -23.14
C TRP A 8 -3.46 21.36 -24.41
N LEU A 9 -3.27 22.68 -24.42
CA LEU A 9 -2.66 23.38 -25.55
C LEU A 9 -1.20 22.99 -25.77
N VAL A 10 -0.41 22.89 -24.70
CA VAL A 10 0.98 22.43 -24.79
C VAL A 10 1.01 20.98 -25.28
N ALA A 11 0.18 20.09 -24.73
CA ALA A 11 0.09 18.72 -25.21
C ALA A 11 -0.30 18.64 -26.69
N LEU A 12 -1.29 19.42 -27.14
CA LEU A 12 -1.70 19.50 -28.55
C LEU A 12 -0.55 20.02 -29.43
N ALA A 13 0.21 21.00 -28.95
CA ALA A 13 1.36 21.52 -29.68
C ALA A 13 2.42 20.44 -29.91
N PHE A 14 2.82 19.70 -28.88
CA PHE A 14 3.86 18.67 -28.97
C PHE A 14 3.43 17.38 -29.68
N ILE A 15 2.15 17.01 -29.57
CA ILE A 15 1.62 15.72 -30.08
C ILE A 15 1.02 15.87 -31.48
N VAL A 16 0.48 17.04 -31.83
CA VAL A 16 -0.28 17.24 -33.07
C VAL A 16 0.35 18.32 -33.94
N PHE A 17 0.52 19.54 -33.43
CA PHE A 17 0.91 20.67 -34.27
C PHE A 17 2.37 20.60 -34.75
N ILE A 18 3.33 20.39 -33.84
CA ILE A 18 4.76 20.26 -34.17
C ILE A 18 4.99 19.06 -35.10
N PRO A 19 4.47 17.85 -34.81
CA PRO A 19 4.61 16.71 -35.74
C PRO A 19 3.99 16.97 -37.11
N TRP A 20 2.80 17.59 -37.17
CA TRP A 20 2.14 17.95 -38.42
C TRP A 20 2.98 18.96 -39.23
N ALA A 21 3.48 20.01 -38.58
CA ALA A 21 4.31 21.01 -39.20
C ALA A 21 5.60 20.40 -39.75
N MET A 22 6.26 19.55 -38.97
CA MET A 22 7.51 18.89 -39.38
C MET A 22 7.30 17.99 -40.61
N VAL A 23 6.24 17.17 -40.62
CA VAL A 23 5.94 16.31 -41.77
C VAL A 23 5.54 17.12 -43.01
N ARG A 24 4.88 18.27 -42.83
CA ARG A 24 4.45 19.12 -43.95
C ARG A 24 5.56 19.99 -44.53
N LEU A 25 6.50 20.44 -43.71
CA LEU A 25 7.57 21.35 -44.11
C LEU A 25 8.77 20.61 -44.70
N ALA A 26 9.03 19.36 -44.27
CA ALA A 26 10.20 18.60 -44.70
C ALA A 26 10.34 18.49 -46.25
N PRO A 27 9.27 18.23 -47.04
CA PRO A 27 9.38 18.15 -48.50
C PRO A 27 9.74 19.47 -49.19
N TYR A 28 9.52 20.62 -48.55
CA TYR A 28 9.90 21.92 -49.09
C TYR A 28 11.40 22.22 -48.89
N LEU A 29 11.99 21.64 -47.84
CA LEU A 29 13.40 21.77 -47.53
C LEU A 29 14.25 20.73 -48.28
N GLU A 30 13.68 19.55 -48.58
CA GLU A 30 14.35 18.42 -49.23
C GLU A 30 15.10 18.76 -50.54
N PRO A 31 14.57 19.58 -51.47
CA PRO A 31 15.27 19.95 -52.71
C PRO A 31 16.50 20.83 -52.51
N HIS A 32 16.66 21.42 -51.33
CA HIS A 32 17.70 22.39 -51.02
C HIS A 32 18.87 21.79 -50.22
N VAL A 33 18.85 20.47 -49.96
CA VAL A 33 19.85 19.80 -49.14
C VAL A 33 20.36 18.54 -49.84
N PRO A 34 21.68 18.30 -49.94
CA PRO A 34 22.25 17.18 -50.69
C PRO A 34 21.87 15.81 -50.13
N ASP A 35 21.84 14.80 -51.00
CA ASP A 35 21.56 13.40 -50.66
C ASP A 35 22.50 12.86 -49.56
N THR A 36 21.96 12.05 -48.65
CA THR A 36 22.73 11.50 -47.53
C THR A 36 23.68 10.38 -47.98
N PRO A 37 24.95 10.36 -47.53
CA PRO A 37 25.93 9.32 -47.89
C PRO A 37 25.83 8.02 -47.07
N PHE A 38 24.80 7.83 -46.24
CA PHE A 38 24.73 6.73 -45.28
C PHE A 38 23.91 5.54 -45.81
N GLU A 39 24.55 4.61 -46.51
CA GLU A 39 23.83 3.47 -47.10
C GLU A 39 23.49 2.34 -46.12
N MET A 40 24.27 2.05 -45.08
CA MET A 40 23.83 1.13 -43.99
C MET A 40 24.64 1.33 -42.69
N PRO A 41 24.02 1.13 -41.49
CA PRO A 41 22.64 0.73 -41.25
C PRO A 41 21.76 1.89 -40.75
N ARG A 42 21.39 2.83 -41.64
CA ARG A 42 20.59 4.02 -41.28
C ARG A 42 19.24 3.68 -40.65
N GLU A 43 18.57 2.63 -41.12
CA GLU A 43 17.22 2.27 -40.65
C GLU A 43 17.25 1.79 -39.20
N ILE A 44 18.22 0.94 -38.86
CA ILE A 44 18.41 0.38 -37.53
C ILE A 44 18.86 1.48 -36.56
N VAL A 45 19.82 2.31 -36.98
CA VAL A 45 20.32 3.43 -36.17
C VAL A 45 19.21 4.44 -35.90
N GLY A 46 18.48 4.84 -36.95
CA GLY A 46 17.37 5.78 -36.82
C GLY A 46 16.24 5.25 -35.94
N LEU A 47 15.85 3.97 -36.12
CA LEU A 47 14.84 3.35 -35.27
C LEU A 47 15.30 3.24 -33.81
N ALA A 48 16.54 2.83 -33.55
CA ALA A 48 17.09 2.75 -32.20
C ALA A 48 17.13 4.12 -31.51
N MET A 49 17.53 5.17 -32.23
CA MET A 49 17.50 6.55 -31.75
C MET A 49 16.08 7.02 -31.46
N ALA A 50 15.13 6.74 -32.36
CA ALA A 50 13.73 7.09 -32.17
C ALA A 50 13.16 6.43 -30.90
N LEU A 51 13.37 5.13 -30.73
CA LEU A 51 12.91 4.41 -29.54
C LEU A 51 13.54 4.93 -28.25
N LEU A 52 14.83 5.26 -28.26
CA LEU A 52 15.51 5.88 -27.11
C LEU A 52 14.93 7.25 -26.79
N GLY A 53 14.77 8.12 -27.79
CA GLY A 53 14.20 9.45 -27.62
C GLY A 53 12.77 9.41 -27.06
N ALA A 54 11.92 8.54 -27.61
CA ALA A 54 10.57 8.29 -27.14
C ALA A 54 10.56 7.82 -25.68
N TYR A 55 11.44 6.87 -25.33
CA TYR A 55 11.59 6.38 -23.96
C TYR A 55 11.97 7.52 -23.00
N VAL A 56 13.02 8.29 -23.31
CA VAL A 56 13.50 9.36 -22.43
C VAL A 56 12.44 10.44 -22.25
N ALA A 57 11.76 10.85 -23.33
CA ALA A 57 10.71 11.86 -23.27
C ALA A 57 9.51 11.37 -22.44
N PHE A 58 9.00 10.16 -22.71
CA PHE A 58 7.91 9.57 -21.96
C PHE A 58 8.26 9.42 -20.47
N ARG A 59 9.46 8.92 -20.18
CA ARG A 59 9.99 8.74 -18.84
C ARG A 59 10.08 10.08 -18.09
N ALA A 60 10.57 11.12 -18.74
CA ALA A 60 10.66 12.46 -18.16
C ALA A 60 9.29 12.99 -17.74
N VAL A 61 8.29 12.88 -18.61
CA VAL A 61 6.90 13.31 -18.31
C VAL A 61 6.34 12.54 -17.12
N MET A 62 6.54 11.22 -17.07
CA MET A 62 6.04 10.39 -15.97
C MET A 62 6.70 10.73 -14.63
N VAL A 63 8.02 10.90 -14.61
CA VAL A 63 8.77 11.27 -13.40
C VAL A 63 8.41 12.69 -12.95
N LEU A 64 8.28 13.65 -13.87
CA LEU A 64 7.87 15.02 -13.54
C LEU A 64 6.47 15.07 -12.92
N SER A 65 5.54 14.30 -13.49
CA SER A 65 4.16 14.21 -13.01
C SER A 65 4.09 13.58 -11.61
N PHE A 66 4.92 12.58 -11.36
CA PHE A 66 4.92 11.85 -10.09
C PHE A 66 5.70 12.58 -8.99
N SER A 67 6.98 12.89 -9.24
CA SER A 67 7.93 13.44 -8.27
C SER A 67 7.89 14.96 -8.22
N GLY A 68 7.70 15.63 -9.36
CA GLY A 68 7.63 17.09 -9.43
C GLY A 68 6.23 17.64 -9.17
N LYS A 69 5.20 16.78 -9.17
CA LYS A 69 3.77 17.13 -9.17
C LYS A 69 3.42 18.17 -10.25
N GLY A 70 4.20 18.20 -11.34
CA GLY A 70 4.08 19.17 -12.43
C GLY A 70 3.73 18.49 -13.75
N TRP A 71 3.14 19.25 -14.67
CA TRP A 71 2.92 18.83 -16.06
C TRP A 71 3.92 19.54 -16.99
N PRO A 72 4.19 18.99 -18.19
CA PRO A 72 4.98 19.68 -19.20
C PRO A 72 4.50 21.12 -19.44
N GLY A 73 5.40 22.10 -19.24
CA GLY A 73 5.10 23.52 -19.40
C GLY A 73 4.56 24.24 -18.15
N ASP A 74 4.20 23.50 -17.09
CA ASP A 74 3.92 24.06 -15.77
C ASP A 74 5.18 24.07 -14.90
N GLU A 75 5.24 24.99 -13.93
CA GLU A 75 6.33 24.98 -12.95
C GLU A 75 6.13 23.84 -11.95
N PRO A 76 7.12 22.95 -11.76
CA PRO A 76 7.00 21.85 -10.82
C PRO A 76 6.92 22.37 -9.38
N GLU A 77 6.14 21.68 -8.55
CA GLU A 77 6.01 22.02 -7.13
C GLU A 77 7.28 21.64 -6.36
N HIS A 78 7.89 20.51 -6.76
CA HIS A 78 9.13 20.00 -6.17
C HIS A 78 10.22 19.84 -7.22
N LEU A 79 11.47 20.06 -6.82
CA LEU A 79 12.61 19.84 -7.68
C LEU A 79 12.76 18.34 -7.97
N VAL A 80 12.83 17.98 -9.25
CA VAL A 80 13.10 16.62 -9.70
C VAL A 80 14.57 16.52 -10.08
N ASP A 81 15.39 15.98 -9.17
CA ASP A 81 16.84 15.85 -9.34
C ASP A 81 17.31 14.38 -9.40
N THR A 82 16.36 13.46 -9.48
CA THR A 82 16.57 12.00 -9.45
C THR A 82 16.03 11.31 -10.72
N GLN A 83 16.18 9.99 -10.83
CA GLN A 83 15.71 9.20 -11.99
C GLN A 83 16.29 9.73 -13.32
N ILE A 84 15.47 9.82 -14.37
CA ILE A 84 15.86 10.30 -15.71
C ILE A 84 16.40 11.74 -15.73
N TYR A 85 16.15 12.55 -14.70
CA TYR A 85 16.74 13.89 -14.58
C TYR A 85 18.21 13.84 -14.11
N ARG A 86 18.74 12.68 -13.72
CA ARG A 86 20.20 12.45 -13.55
C ARG A 86 20.92 12.13 -14.86
N PHE A 87 20.15 11.73 -15.89
CA PHE A 87 20.69 11.39 -17.20
C PHE A 87 21.05 12.67 -17.97
N VAL A 88 20.13 13.62 -18.04
CA VAL A 88 20.34 14.94 -18.62
C VAL A 88 19.42 15.93 -17.90
N LEU A 89 19.82 17.20 -17.81
CA LEU A 89 19.11 18.20 -17.01
C LEU A 89 17.68 18.43 -17.51
N HIS A 90 17.47 18.36 -18.82
CA HIS A 90 16.19 18.61 -19.50
C HIS A 90 15.78 17.41 -20.38
N PRO A 91 15.47 16.25 -19.77
CA PRO A 91 15.31 14.98 -20.48
C PRO A 91 14.12 14.95 -21.43
N MET A 92 13.05 15.70 -21.12
CA MET A 92 11.88 15.77 -21.98
C MET A 92 12.20 16.37 -23.35
N TYR A 93 12.82 17.56 -23.37
CA TYR A 93 13.22 18.24 -24.60
C TYR A 93 14.29 17.47 -25.35
N TRP A 94 15.29 16.96 -24.62
CA TRP A 94 16.35 16.13 -25.19
C TRP A 94 15.79 14.88 -25.87
N GLY A 95 14.90 14.15 -25.19
CA GLY A 95 14.26 12.94 -25.73
C GLY A 95 13.41 13.24 -26.97
N TYR A 96 12.68 14.36 -26.98
CA TYR A 96 11.88 14.77 -28.13
C TYR A 96 12.74 15.09 -29.36
N THR A 97 13.86 15.82 -29.18
CA THR A 97 14.81 16.11 -30.27
C THR A 97 15.47 14.83 -30.79
N VAL A 98 15.87 13.92 -29.90
CA VAL A 98 16.47 12.63 -30.30
C VAL A 98 15.46 11.73 -31.02
N PHE A 99 14.19 11.75 -30.60
CA PHE A 99 13.12 11.00 -31.26
C PHE A 99 12.98 11.42 -32.73
N TRP A 100 12.80 12.72 -32.99
CA TRP A 100 12.64 13.23 -34.34
C TRP A 100 13.90 13.09 -35.18
N GLY A 101 15.09 13.20 -34.58
CA GLY A 101 16.36 12.95 -35.26
C GLY A 101 16.48 11.49 -35.70
N GLY A 102 16.06 10.56 -34.85
CA GLY A 102 15.97 9.14 -35.18
C GLY A 102 14.99 8.87 -36.32
N VAL A 103 13.80 9.49 -36.30
CA VAL A 103 12.80 9.41 -37.38
C VAL A 103 13.37 9.97 -38.70
N ALA A 104 14.07 11.10 -38.65
CA ALA A 104 14.72 11.70 -39.81
C ALA A 104 15.78 10.78 -40.45
N ILE A 105 16.65 10.20 -39.62
CA ILE A 105 17.69 9.25 -40.07
C ILE A 105 17.04 7.97 -40.62
N HIS A 106 16.02 7.44 -39.95
CA HIS A 106 15.30 6.24 -40.38
C HIS A 106 14.62 6.46 -41.74
N ARG A 107 14.08 7.66 -41.98
CA ARG A 107 13.47 8.05 -43.27
C ARG A 107 14.46 8.54 -44.31
N GLY A 108 15.72 8.77 -43.94
CA GLY A 108 16.74 9.37 -44.81
C GLY A 108 16.43 10.82 -45.22
N SER A 109 15.61 11.55 -44.46
CA SER A 109 15.16 12.90 -44.84
C SER A 109 16.03 13.98 -44.18
N VAL A 110 16.82 14.68 -44.99
CA VAL A 110 17.68 15.77 -44.49
C VAL A 110 16.88 17.01 -44.10
N GLY A 111 15.75 17.27 -44.78
CA GLY A 111 14.81 18.32 -44.39
C GLY A 111 14.30 18.12 -42.96
N LEU A 112 13.84 16.91 -42.63
CA LEU A 112 13.39 16.57 -41.28
C LEU A 112 14.52 16.64 -40.24
N LEU A 113 15.74 16.29 -40.63
CA LEU A 113 16.92 16.41 -39.78
C LEU A 113 17.27 17.87 -39.48
N ALA A 114 17.21 18.75 -40.49
CA ALA A 114 17.44 20.19 -40.36
C ALA A 114 16.38 20.84 -39.45
N GLU A 115 15.10 20.51 -39.64
CA GLU A 115 14.02 20.96 -38.77
C GLU A 115 14.22 20.51 -37.32
N THR A 116 14.61 19.25 -37.13
CA THR A 116 14.91 18.70 -35.81
C THR A 116 16.06 19.46 -35.14
N ALA A 117 17.11 19.81 -35.90
CA ALA A 117 18.24 20.58 -35.38
C ALA A 117 17.81 21.99 -34.96
N ILE A 118 17.00 22.68 -35.78
CA ILE A 118 16.43 23.99 -35.45
C ILE A 118 15.58 23.90 -34.18
N LEU A 119 14.71 22.89 -34.08
CA LEU A 119 13.87 22.66 -32.92
C LEU A 119 14.69 22.36 -31.66
N GLY A 120 15.74 21.54 -31.77
CA GLY A 120 16.66 21.24 -30.67
C GLY A 120 17.42 22.47 -30.16
N ILE A 121 17.87 23.34 -31.06
CA ILE A 121 18.47 24.63 -30.70
C ILE A 121 17.43 25.51 -29.99
N ALA A 122 16.22 25.62 -30.54
CA ALA A 122 15.15 26.41 -29.94
C ALA A 122 14.80 25.92 -28.52
N PHE A 123 14.69 24.60 -28.30
CA PHE A 123 14.47 24.03 -26.97
C PHE A 123 15.64 24.26 -26.03
N THR A 124 16.88 24.16 -26.50
CA THR A 124 18.07 24.43 -25.68
C THR A 124 18.10 25.89 -25.23
N LEU A 125 17.83 26.82 -26.15
CA LEU A 125 17.72 28.24 -25.85
C LEU A 125 16.58 28.52 -24.87
N TRP A 126 15.40 27.91 -25.08
CA TRP A 126 14.28 28.00 -24.14
C TRP A 126 14.68 27.53 -22.74
N CYS A 127 15.32 26.36 -22.62
CA CYS A 127 15.76 25.81 -21.36
C CYS A 127 16.69 26.80 -20.64
N ILE A 128 17.76 27.25 -21.30
CA ILE A 128 18.80 28.10 -20.71
C ILE A 128 18.28 29.51 -20.37
N LEU A 129 17.45 30.11 -21.24
CA LEU A 129 17.03 31.50 -21.11
C LEU A 129 15.77 31.66 -20.28
N VAL A 130 14.92 30.63 -20.19
CA VAL A 130 13.59 30.73 -19.55
C VAL A 130 13.45 29.74 -18.41
N GLU A 131 13.68 28.45 -18.66
CA GLU A 131 13.39 27.40 -17.67
C GLU A 131 14.40 27.38 -16.52
N GLU A 132 15.70 27.36 -16.81
CA GLU A 132 16.73 27.35 -15.76
C GLU A 132 16.65 28.59 -14.86
N PRO A 133 16.48 29.83 -15.37
CA PRO A 133 16.34 31.00 -14.50
C PRO A 133 15.07 30.96 -13.63
N ARG A 134 14.00 30.30 -14.09
CA ARG A 134 12.80 30.06 -13.25
C ARG A 134 13.10 29.04 -12.15
N LEU A 135 13.69 27.90 -12.51
CA LEU A 135 14.04 26.85 -11.55
C LEU A 135 15.07 27.33 -10.51
N ARG A 136 16.05 28.14 -10.91
CA ARG A 136 17.00 28.81 -10.00
C ARG A 136 16.31 29.74 -9.03
N ARG A 137 15.39 30.59 -9.51
CA ARG A 137 14.60 31.49 -8.64
C ARG A 137 13.76 30.73 -7.63
N ARG A 138 13.21 29.57 -8.01
CA ARG A 138 12.31 28.78 -7.17
C ARG A 138 13.05 27.88 -6.17
N PHE A 139 14.08 27.18 -6.59
CA PHE A 139 14.75 26.13 -5.80
C PHE A 139 16.16 26.51 -5.34
N GLY A 140 16.71 27.63 -5.79
CA GLY A 140 17.98 28.21 -5.32
C GLY A 140 19.14 27.22 -5.35
N ALA A 141 19.82 27.08 -4.21
CA ALA A 141 21.01 26.24 -4.07
C ALA A 141 20.79 24.77 -4.43
N LYS A 142 19.59 24.21 -4.20
CA LYS A 142 19.28 22.81 -4.53
C LYS A 142 19.38 22.56 -6.03
N TYR A 143 18.80 23.47 -6.83
CA TYR A 143 18.88 23.38 -8.29
C TYR A 143 20.31 23.56 -8.78
N GLU A 144 21.08 24.49 -8.23
CA GLU A 144 22.48 24.69 -8.61
C GLU A 144 23.33 23.45 -8.32
N ASN A 145 23.12 22.78 -7.18
CA ASN A 145 23.79 21.52 -6.88
C ASN A 145 23.42 20.40 -7.85
N HIS A 146 22.18 20.35 -8.32
CA HIS A 146 21.77 19.40 -9.36
C HIS A 146 22.44 19.71 -10.70
N ARG A 147 22.36 20.96 -11.17
CA ARG A 147 22.97 21.43 -12.42
C ARG A 147 24.49 21.21 -12.49
N ARG A 148 25.20 21.31 -11.37
CA ARG A 148 26.65 20.99 -11.31
C ARG A 148 26.95 19.51 -11.56
N ARG A 149 26.03 18.62 -11.20
CA ARG A 149 26.18 17.16 -11.32
C ARG A 149 25.60 16.62 -12.63
N THR A 150 24.65 17.34 -13.22
CA THR A 150 23.94 16.93 -14.43
C THR A 150 24.12 17.98 -15.54
N PRO A 151 24.89 17.70 -16.60
CA PRO A 151 25.02 18.59 -17.75
C PRO A 151 23.70 18.78 -18.53
N THR A 152 23.56 19.93 -19.18
CA THR A 152 22.37 20.32 -19.94
C THR A 152 22.20 19.55 -21.26
N LEU A 153 23.30 19.24 -21.96
CA LEU A 153 23.26 18.66 -23.32
C LEU A 153 23.84 17.24 -23.43
N LEU A 154 24.83 16.91 -22.58
CA LEU A 154 25.58 15.67 -22.70
C LEU A 154 25.03 14.60 -21.74
N PRO A 155 24.37 13.55 -22.23
CA PRO A 155 23.80 12.54 -21.35
C PRO A 155 24.85 11.80 -20.51
N VAL A 156 24.55 11.60 -19.23
CA VAL A 156 25.32 10.75 -18.33
C VAL A 156 24.80 9.32 -18.43
N TRP A 157 25.27 8.55 -19.41
CA TRP A 157 24.75 7.22 -19.74
C TRP A 157 24.65 6.25 -18.56
N ARG A 158 25.61 6.29 -17.63
CA ARG A 158 25.56 5.50 -16.39
C ARG A 158 24.31 5.78 -15.54
N ALA A 159 23.74 6.99 -15.61
CA ALA A 159 22.54 7.35 -14.86
C ALA A 159 21.27 6.70 -15.44
N LEU A 160 21.26 6.39 -16.74
CA LEU A 160 20.14 5.68 -17.39
C LEU A 160 19.99 4.25 -16.83
N TYR A 161 21.11 3.60 -16.51
CA TYR A 161 21.10 2.29 -15.84
C TYR A 161 20.42 2.38 -14.45
N TRP A 162 20.79 3.37 -13.64
CA TRP A 162 20.23 3.55 -12.30
C TRP A 162 18.75 3.99 -12.33
N ASP A 163 18.34 4.78 -13.33
CA ASP A 163 16.95 5.22 -13.48
C ASP A 163 15.96 4.05 -13.53
N VAL A 164 16.26 3.05 -14.36
CA VAL A 164 15.40 1.85 -14.53
C VAL A 164 15.29 1.06 -13.22
N HIS A 165 16.34 1.07 -12.40
CA HIS A 165 16.38 0.35 -11.13
C HIS A 165 15.76 1.12 -9.96
N ASP A 166 15.87 2.46 -9.94
CA ASP A 166 15.37 3.30 -8.86
C ASP A 166 13.84 3.27 -8.81
N MET A 167 13.15 3.41 -9.93
CA MET A 167 11.68 3.36 -9.98
C MET A 167 11.15 2.88 -11.34
N PRO A 168 10.82 1.59 -11.51
CA PRO A 168 10.40 1.07 -12.82
C PRO A 168 9.22 1.85 -13.45
N ASN A 169 9.17 1.95 -14.77
CA ASN A 169 8.04 2.58 -15.50
C ASN A 169 6.69 2.01 -15.07
N THR A 170 6.65 0.70 -14.82
CA THR A 170 5.47 0.01 -14.31
C THR A 170 4.99 0.61 -13.00
N THR A 171 5.88 1.02 -12.11
CA THR A 171 5.52 1.63 -10.81
C THR A 171 4.89 2.99 -11.02
N LEU A 172 5.50 3.85 -11.85
CA LEU A 172 4.97 5.19 -12.17
C LEU A 172 3.59 5.12 -12.82
N ILE A 173 3.42 4.23 -13.82
CA ILE A 173 2.16 4.03 -14.53
C ILE A 173 1.09 3.52 -13.57
N LEU A 174 1.39 2.50 -12.77
CA LEU A 174 0.44 1.94 -11.82
C LEU A 174 0.06 2.92 -10.73
N MET A 175 1.00 3.73 -10.21
CA MET A 175 0.70 4.77 -9.23
C MET A 175 -0.17 5.89 -9.81
N ALA A 176 0.11 6.34 -11.04
CA ALA A 176 -0.70 7.34 -11.72
C ALA A 176 -2.12 6.83 -11.99
N PHE A 177 -2.23 5.59 -12.50
CA PHE A 177 -3.51 4.92 -12.70
C PHE A 177 -4.28 4.75 -11.38
N PHE A 178 -3.62 4.26 -10.33
CA PHE A 178 -4.23 4.06 -9.03
C PHE A 178 -4.69 5.37 -8.39
N ARG A 179 -3.90 6.45 -8.49
CA ARG A 179 -4.30 7.79 -8.03
C ARG A 179 -5.52 8.31 -8.80
N GLY A 180 -5.59 8.10 -10.11
CA GLY A 180 -6.76 8.45 -10.90
C GLY A 180 -8.00 7.65 -10.50
N LEU A 181 -7.86 6.32 -10.40
CA LEU A 181 -8.94 5.42 -10.04
C LEU A 181 -9.48 5.66 -8.62
N SER A 182 -8.59 5.84 -7.65
CA SER A 182 -8.99 6.12 -6.25
C SER A 182 -9.76 7.44 -6.14
N ARG A 183 -9.42 8.48 -6.91
CA ARG A 183 -10.22 9.73 -6.94
C ARG A 183 -11.61 9.54 -7.53
N ILE A 184 -11.78 8.61 -8.47
CA ILE A 184 -13.08 8.30 -9.07
C ILE A 184 -13.93 7.45 -8.12
N LEU A 185 -13.35 6.40 -7.54
CA LEU A 185 -14.07 5.46 -6.67
C LEU A 185 -14.31 6.02 -5.27
N TRP A 186 -13.33 6.73 -4.70
CA TRP A 186 -13.31 7.10 -3.29
C TRP A 186 -13.23 8.60 -3.03
N ASN A 187 -13.29 9.44 -4.08
CA ASN A 187 -13.24 10.90 -3.99
C ASN A 187 -12.19 11.40 -2.97
N VAL A 188 -10.98 10.85 -3.06
CA VAL A 188 -9.98 10.96 -2.00
C VAL A 188 -9.62 12.42 -1.73
N GLN A 189 -9.84 12.85 -0.50
CA GLN A 189 -9.41 14.13 0.08
C GLN A 189 -8.07 13.96 0.79
N VAL A 190 -7.29 15.03 0.83
CA VAL A 190 -5.95 15.02 1.40
C VAL A 190 -5.82 16.18 2.36
N GLU A 191 -5.32 15.91 3.55
CA GLU A 191 -5.07 16.90 4.60
C GLU A 191 -3.60 16.81 5.01
N GLY A 192 -2.93 17.95 5.16
CA GLY A 192 -1.54 18.01 5.63
C GLY A 192 -0.49 17.51 4.63
N GLU A 193 -0.77 17.54 3.31
CA GLU A 193 0.19 17.12 2.27
C GLU A 193 1.53 17.86 2.38
N GLU A 194 1.52 19.09 2.90
CA GLU A 194 2.68 19.91 3.23
C GLU A 194 3.62 19.31 4.29
N HIS A 195 3.14 18.38 5.12
CA HIS A 195 3.94 17.71 6.14
C HIS A 195 4.80 16.57 5.58
N ILE A 196 4.61 16.17 4.32
CA ILE A 196 5.31 15.04 3.71
C ILE A 196 6.80 15.41 3.49
N PRO A 197 7.76 14.73 4.14
CA PRO A 197 9.17 15.04 3.93
C PRO A 197 9.63 14.61 2.54
N HIS A 198 10.09 15.56 1.73
CA HIS A 198 10.57 15.31 0.37
C HIS A 198 11.98 14.72 0.31
N GLU A 199 12.76 14.86 1.39
CA GLU A 199 14.15 14.43 1.50
C GLU A 199 14.45 13.94 2.94
N GLY A 200 15.59 13.27 3.13
CA GLY A 200 16.03 12.76 4.43
C GLY A 200 15.26 11.52 4.92
N PRO A 201 15.77 10.80 5.92
CA PRO A 201 15.10 9.62 6.47
C PRO A 201 13.76 9.97 7.13
N VAL A 202 12.75 9.13 6.92
CA VAL A 202 11.46 9.24 7.63
C VAL A 202 10.83 7.87 7.81
N MET A 203 10.26 7.62 8.99
CA MET A 203 9.38 6.49 9.24
C MET A 203 7.93 6.91 9.00
N VAL A 204 7.24 6.26 8.07
CA VAL A 204 5.81 6.50 7.79
C VAL A 204 5.02 5.46 8.57
N VAL A 205 4.17 5.91 9.50
CA VAL A 205 3.38 5.05 10.39
C VAL A 205 1.90 5.31 10.13
N CYS A 206 1.18 4.30 9.65
CA CYS A 206 -0.19 4.43 9.19
C CYS A 206 -1.11 3.36 9.80
N ASN A 207 -2.38 3.67 10.04
CA ASN A 207 -3.39 2.63 10.28
C ASN A 207 -3.57 1.74 9.04
N HIS A 208 -3.95 0.48 9.25
CA HIS A 208 -4.07 -0.52 8.18
C HIS A 208 -5.47 -1.10 8.06
N VAL A 209 -6.17 -0.68 7.03
CA VAL A 209 -7.57 -1.01 6.81
C VAL A 209 -7.75 -1.79 5.51
N ASN A 210 -7.11 -1.37 4.41
CA ASN A 210 -7.25 -2.01 3.10
C ASN A 210 -5.96 -2.61 2.58
N LEU A 211 -6.09 -3.50 1.59
CA LEU A 211 -4.92 -4.02 0.86
C LEU A 211 -4.14 -2.93 0.14
N VAL A 212 -4.82 -1.85 -0.24
CA VAL A 212 -4.25 -0.81 -1.12
C VAL A 212 -3.71 0.40 -0.38
N ASP A 213 -3.79 0.43 0.95
CA ASP A 213 -3.28 1.52 1.79
C ASP A 213 -1.85 1.95 1.42
N PRO A 214 -0.87 1.03 1.22
CA PRO A 214 0.49 1.43 0.86
C PRO A 214 0.56 2.20 -0.46
N PHE A 215 -0.29 1.83 -1.44
CA PHE A 215 -0.33 2.48 -2.75
C PHE A 215 -1.00 3.85 -2.66
N LEU A 216 -2.04 3.98 -1.85
CA LEU A 216 -2.73 5.24 -1.64
C LEU A 216 -1.80 6.26 -0.99
N VAL A 217 -1.18 5.90 0.13
CA VAL A 217 -0.20 6.75 0.82
C VAL A 217 0.99 7.06 -0.09
N GLY A 218 1.55 6.05 -0.76
CA GLY A 218 2.68 6.21 -1.67
C GLY A 218 2.41 7.14 -2.87
N SER A 219 1.16 7.29 -3.30
CA SER A 219 0.80 8.16 -4.45
C SER A 219 0.97 9.66 -4.17
N TYR A 220 1.00 10.06 -2.89
CA TYR A 220 1.19 11.45 -2.46
C TYR A 220 2.67 11.81 -2.32
N PHE A 221 3.52 10.81 -2.04
CA PHE A 221 4.95 11.04 -1.95
C PHE A 221 5.57 11.35 -3.32
N THR A 222 6.68 12.09 -3.29
CA THR A 222 7.52 12.39 -4.47
C THR A 222 8.70 11.43 -4.61
N ARG A 223 8.81 10.46 -3.68
CA ARG A 223 9.87 9.46 -3.58
C ARG A 223 9.28 8.13 -3.11
N PRO A 224 9.92 6.99 -3.42
CA PRO A 224 9.39 5.69 -3.03
C PRO A 224 9.40 5.52 -1.50
N ILE A 225 8.36 4.85 -0.99
CA ILE A 225 8.28 4.40 0.40
C ILE A 225 8.55 2.89 0.42
N TYR A 226 9.52 2.47 1.23
CA TYR A 226 9.81 1.06 1.44
C TYR A 226 8.89 0.50 2.51
N PHE A 227 7.72 0.00 2.11
CA PHE A 227 6.76 -0.57 3.05
C PHE A 227 7.15 -1.98 3.48
N VAL A 228 7.09 -2.24 4.78
CA VAL A 228 7.21 -3.59 5.33
C VAL A 228 5.94 -4.38 5.01
N ALA A 229 6.11 -5.52 4.35
CA ALA A 229 5.04 -6.35 3.83
C ALA A 229 5.25 -7.83 4.19
N SER A 230 4.16 -8.59 4.30
CA SER A 230 4.22 -10.03 4.59
C SER A 230 5.02 -10.75 3.52
N ASP A 231 5.93 -11.64 3.93
CA ASP A 231 6.71 -12.49 3.02
C ASP A 231 5.83 -13.40 2.14
N GLU A 232 4.62 -13.72 2.62
CA GLU A 232 3.56 -14.42 1.87
C GLU A 232 3.26 -13.77 0.51
N LEU A 233 3.34 -12.44 0.40
CA LEU A 233 3.09 -11.69 -0.85
C LEU A 233 4.14 -11.95 -1.93
N PHE A 234 5.31 -12.48 -1.54
CA PHE A 234 6.44 -12.73 -2.42
C PHE A 234 6.59 -14.20 -2.81
N ARG A 235 5.59 -15.05 -2.51
CA ARG A 235 5.60 -16.48 -2.86
C ARG A 235 5.47 -16.72 -4.37
N HIS A 236 4.48 -16.10 -5.01
CA HIS A 236 4.24 -16.27 -6.43
C HIS A 236 5.15 -15.35 -7.28
N PRO A 237 5.72 -15.80 -8.40
CA PRO A 237 6.63 -14.97 -9.22
C PRO A 237 6.03 -13.63 -9.65
N LEU A 238 4.76 -13.63 -10.07
CA LEU A 238 4.05 -12.42 -10.51
C LEU A 238 3.84 -11.42 -9.36
N THR A 239 3.37 -11.88 -8.19
CA THR A 239 3.16 -11.00 -7.04
C THR A 239 4.49 -10.52 -6.47
N ARG A 240 5.52 -11.38 -6.43
CA ARG A 240 6.88 -11.00 -6.05
C ARG A 240 7.41 -9.87 -6.94
N TRP A 241 7.28 -10.00 -8.25
CA TRP A 241 7.67 -8.96 -9.19
C TRP A 241 6.90 -7.66 -8.93
N PHE A 242 5.57 -7.75 -8.80
CA PHE A 242 4.70 -6.62 -8.52
C PHE A 242 5.09 -5.88 -7.23
N PHE A 243 5.19 -6.56 -6.09
CA PHE A 243 5.55 -5.93 -4.81
C PHE A 243 6.99 -5.38 -4.80
N ARG A 244 7.91 -5.99 -5.55
CA ARG A 244 9.27 -5.44 -5.73
C ARG A 244 9.29 -4.15 -6.54
N CYS A 245 8.42 -4.01 -7.56
CA CYS A 245 8.26 -2.74 -8.27
C CYS A 245 7.89 -1.60 -7.29
N PHE A 246 6.99 -1.89 -6.35
CA PHE A 246 6.59 -0.96 -5.28
C PHE A 246 7.54 -0.90 -4.08
N LYS A 247 8.76 -1.43 -4.21
CA LYS A 247 9.81 -1.38 -3.16
C LYS A 247 9.37 -1.98 -1.81
N ALA A 248 8.40 -2.88 -1.82
CA ALA A 248 7.96 -3.55 -0.59
C ALA A 248 9.08 -4.46 -0.05
N MET A 249 9.25 -4.40 1.27
CA MET A 249 10.25 -5.16 2.01
C MET A 249 9.60 -6.39 2.63
N PRO A 250 10.03 -7.61 2.27
CA PRO A 250 9.50 -8.81 2.89
C PRO A 250 9.88 -8.86 4.37
N LYS A 251 8.91 -9.23 5.21
CA LYS A 251 9.10 -9.53 6.63
C LYS A 251 8.31 -10.77 6.97
N ARG A 252 8.95 -11.69 7.70
CA ARG A 252 8.25 -12.83 8.30
C ARG A 252 7.31 -12.33 9.39
N ARG A 253 6.02 -12.61 9.23
CA ARG A 253 5.03 -12.27 10.26
C ARG A 253 5.36 -12.99 11.55
N TRP A 254 5.25 -12.26 12.67
CA TRP A 254 5.29 -12.82 14.02
C TRP A 254 6.54 -13.63 14.38
N SER A 255 7.67 -13.35 13.69
CA SER A 255 8.99 -13.85 14.05
C SER A 255 9.95 -12.68 14.27
N ARG A 256 11.00 -12.88 15.06
CA ARG A 256 12.08 -11.89 15.21
C ARG A 256 12.89 -11.82 13.91
N ASP A 257 12.51 -10.92 13.02
CA ASP A 257 13.15 -10.74 11.72
C ASP A 257 14.23 -9.64 11.79
N ILE A 258 15.40 -9.99 12.33
CA ILE A 258 16.56 -9.09 12.43
C ILE A 258 17.01 -8.63 11.04
N ALA A 259 16.80 -9.44 10.00
CA ALA A 259 17.13 -9.07 8.63
C ALA A 259 16.25 -7.91 8.15
N SER A 260 14.94 -7.95 8.37
CA SER A 260 14.04 -6.82 8.06
C SER A 260 14.42 -5.55 8.84
N ILE A 261 14.80 -5.66 10.12
CA ILE A 261 15.21 -4.50 10.93
C ILE A 261 16.50 -3.87 10.39
N ARG A 262 17.51 -4.68 10.07
CA ARG A 262 18.75 -4.19 9.44
C ARG A 262 18.49 -3.55 8.07
N GLU A 263 17.59 -4.13 7.30
CA GLU A 263 17.18 -3.55 6.02
C GLU A 263 16.52 -2.18 6.20
N MET A 264 15.59 -2.04 7.16
CA MET A 264 14.96 -0.74 7.46
C MET A 264 16.01 0.30 7.82
N ARG A 265 16.93 -0.04 8.75
CA ARG A 265 18.03 0.86 9.14
C ARG A 265 18.88 1.28 7.94
N ARG A 266 19.29 0.33 7.10
CA ARG A 266 20.08 0.61 5.89
C ARG A 266 19.36 1.55 4.92
N ARG A 267 18.04 1.44 4.78
CA ARG A 267 17.23 2.33 3.93
C ARG A 267 17.12 3.74 4.53
N LEU A 268 16.92 3.83 5.84
CA LEU A 268 16.92 5.11 6.54
C LEU A 268 18.28 5.79 6.47
N ASP A 269 19.39 5.06 6.65
CA ASP A 269 20.76 5.58 6.50
C ASP A 269 21.02 6.13 5.10
N ALA A 270 20.39 5.55 4.08
CA ALA A 270 20.42 6.04 2.71
C ALA A 270 19.46 7.22 2.44
N GLY A 271 18.78 7.74 3.47
CA GLY A 271 17.82 8.85 3.36
C GLY A 271 16.46 8.48 2.76
N SER A 272 16.12 7.19 2.69
CA SER A 272 14.82 6.72 2.16
C SER A 272 13.69 6.84 3.19
N ALA A 273 12.44 6.89 2.69
CA ALA A 273 11.25 6.71 3.52
C ALA A 273 10.96 5.22 3.75
N VAL A 274 10.69 4.82 4.98
CA VAL A 274 10.31 3.44 5.35
C VAL A 274 8.92 3.44 5.96
N GLY A 275 8.03 2.60 5.43
CA GLY A 275 6.63 2.57 5.86
C GLY A 275 6.31 1.33 6.69
N ILE A 276 5.61 1.51 7.80
CA ILE A 276 5.09 0.41 8.63
C ILE A 276 3.62 0.62 8.99
N PHE A 277 2.93 -0.51 9.11
CA PHE A 277 1.60 -0.59 9.70
C PHE A 277 1.76 -1.23 11.08
N PRO A 278 1.66 -0.46 12.18
CA PRO A 278 2.00 -0.93 13.51
C PRO A 278 1.06 -2.05 13.98
N GLU A 279 -0.16 -2.09 13.45
CA GLU A 279 -1.16 -3.13 13.69
C GLU A 279 -0.72 -4.53 13.22
N GLY A 280 0.20 -4.62 12.25
CA GLY A 280 0.72 -5.89 11.70
C GLY A 280 -0.29 -6.70 10.86
N GLN A 281 -1.55 -6.33 10.89
CA GLN A 281 -2.65 -6.92 10.14
C GLN A 281 -3.69 -5.88 9.76
N ARG A 282 -4.56 -6.22 8.79
CA ARG A 282 -5.69 -5.39 8.39
C ARG A 282 -6.88 -5.62 9.31
N ASN A 283 -7.60 -4.55 9.60
CA ASN A 283 -8.80 -4.58 10.41
C ASN A 283 -9.96 -5.29 9.71
N TRP A 284 -10.78 -5.97 10.51
CA TRP A 284 -11.97 -6.68 10.05
C TRP A 284 -13.25 -5.86 10.25
N ASP A 285 -13.29 -5.09 11.32
CA ASP A 285 -14.50 -4.43 11.85
C ASP A 285 -14.41 -2.89 11.83
N GLY A 286 -13.37 -2.33 11.20
CA GLY A 286 -13.12 -0.89 11.14
C GLY A 286 -12.71 -0.26 12.48
N GLY A 287 -12.37 -1.06 13.49
CA GLY A 287 -11.82 -0.59 14.75
C GLY A 287 -10.29 -0.64 14.80
N PRO A 288 -9.64 0.14 15.67
CA PRO A 288 -8.19 0.07 15.85
C PRO A 288 -7.76 -1.28 16.43
N VAL A 289 -6.60 -1.80 16.02
CA VAL A 289 -5.96 -2.96 16.65
C VAL A 289 -4.98 -2.51 17.73
N ILE A 290 -4.93 -3.28 18.82
CA ILE A 290 -3.96 -3.07 19.89
C ILE A 290 -2.56 -3.31 19.35
N VAL A 291 -1.68 -2.32 19.46
CA VAL A 291 -0.29 -2.41 19.06
C VAL A 291 0.58 -2.72 20.28
N GLY A 292 1.50 -3.66 20.15
CA GLY A 292 2.46 -3.97 21.20
C GLY A 292 3.56 -2.90 21.32
N ASP A 293 4.01 -2.64 22.56
CA ASP A 293 5.08 -1.67 22.87
C ASP A 293 6.36 -1.85 22.04
N GLU A 294 6.65 -3.08 21.59
CA GLU A 294 7.84 -3.40 20.79
C GLU A 294 7.93 -2.58 19.50
N VAL A 295 6.80 -2.26 18.88
CA VAL A 295 6.78 -1.46 17.65
C VAL A 295 7.21 -0.02 17.94
N TYR A 296 6.76 0.55 19.05
CA TYR A 296 7.14 1.89 19.48
C TYR A 296 8.60 1.95 19.94
N ARG A 297 9.09 0.91 20.63
CA ARG A 297 10.52 0.77 20.93
C ARG A 297 11.38 0.72 19.68
N LEU A 298 10.95 -0.02 18.66
CA LEU A 298 11.61 -0.08 17.36
C LEU A 298 11.66 1.30 16.71
N LEU A 299 10.53 2.01 16.66
CA LEU A 299 10.45 3.37 16.11
C LEU A 299 11.40 4.33 16.83
N ARG A 300 11.44 4.31 18.17
CA ARG A 300 12.41 5.10 18.95
C ARG A 300 13.86 4.70 18.65
N HIS A 301 14.13 3.40 18.54
CA HIS A 301 15.48 2.90 18.24
C HIS A 301 15.97 3.29 16.85
N MET A 302 15.08 3.47 15.87
CA MET A 302 15.45 3.95 14.54
C MET A 302 16.01 5.37 14.58
N GLY A 303 15.56 6.21 15.53
CA GLY A 303 16.11 7.55 15.77
C GLY A 303 15.94 8.49 14.59
N VAL A 304 14.81 8.40 13.89
CA VAL A 304 14.46 9.24 12.73
C VAL A 304 13.05 9.80 12.90
N PRO A 305 12.72 10.93 12.23
CA PRO A 305 11.37 11.50 12.29
C PRO A 305 10.28 10.51 11.88
N VAL A 306 9.15 10.57 12.56
CA VAL A 306 7.98 9.71 12.34
C VAL A 306 6.83 10.54 11.78
N LEU A 307 6.49 10.28 10.52
CA LEU A 307 5.30 10.82 9.88
C LEU A 307 4.11 9.90 10.15
N CYS A 308 3.20 10.34 11.01
CA CYS A 308 1.93 9.64 11.21
C CYS A 308 0.97 9.94 10.05
N VAL A 309 0.26 8.91 9.60
CA VAL A 309 -0.74 9.00 8.53
C VAL A 309 -2.01 8.30 8.98
N THR A 310 -3.16 8.90 8.70
CA THR A 310 -4.47 8.32 9.01
C THR A 310 -5.32 8.23 7.76
N LEU A 311 -5.88 7.04 7.55
CA LEU A 311 -6.84 6.73 6.50
C LEU A 311 -8.23 6.67 7.12
N VAL A 312 -9.07 7.66 6.79
CA VAL A 312 -10.48 7.74 7.20
C VAL A 312 -11.36 7.28 6.03
N GLY A 313 -12.42 6.53 6.33
CA GLY A 313 -13.31 5.96 5.30
C GLY A 313 -12.72 4.74 4.58
N GLY A 314 -11.51 4.32 4.95
CA GLY A 314 -10.84 3.16 4.35
C GLY A 314 -11.63 1.87 4.56
N HIS A 315 -12.18 1.66 5.75
CA HIS A 315 -12.94 0.43 6.06
C HIS A 315 -14.16 0.33 5.17
N GLU A 316 -14.91 1.43 5.05
CA GLU A 316 -16.11 1.53 4.25
C GLU A 316 -15.79 1.43 2.74
N ALA A 317 -14.60 1.87 2.32
CA ALA A 317 -14.15 1.80 0.93
C ALA A 317 -13.97 0.35 0.45
N TRP A 318 -13.24 -0.49 1.18
CA TRP A 318 -13.03 -1.88 0.77
C TRP A 318 -12.75 -2.83 1.94
N PRO A 319 -13.77 -3.13 2.77
CA PRO A 319 -13.59 -3.96 3.94
C PRO A 319 -12.99 -5.33 3.58
N ARG A 320 -12.16 -5.90 4.47
CA ARG A 320 -11.47 -7.18 4.23
C ARG A 320 -12.40 -8.35 3.88
N TRP A 321 -13.63 -8.33 4.39
CA TRP A 321 -14.66 -9.34 4.12
C TRP A 321 -15.42 -9.11 2.80
N SER A 322 -15.29 -7.94 2.18
CA SER A 322 -15.99 -7.59 0.94
C SER A 322 -15.17 -7.96 -0.30
N LYS A 323 -15.82 -8.56 -1.30
CA LYS A 323 -15.15 -8.96 -2.55
C LYS A 323 -14.89 -7.79 -3.50
N LEU A 324 -15.70 -6.74 -3.45
CA LEU A 324 -15.63 -5.58 -4.33
C LEU A 324 -15.51 -4.28 -3.52
N PRO A 325 -14.78 -3.28 -4.02
CA PRO A 325 -14.73 -1.96 -3.39
C PRO A 325 -16.11 -1.27 -3.48
N GLY A 326 -16.46 -0.54 -2.43
CA GLY A 326 -17.57 0.41 -2.46
C GLY A 326 -17.11 1.78 -2.97
N ILE A 327 -18.08 2.60 -3.36
CA ILE A 327 -17.87 4.01 -3.67
C ILE A 327 -18.14 4.81 -2.39
N CYS A 328 -17.19 5.57 -1.89
CA CYS A 328 -17.35 6.37 -0.66
C CYS A 328 -16.48 7.63 -0.77
N ASP A 329 -16.42 8.42 0.29
CA ASP A 329 -15.38 9.44 0.43
C ASP A 329 -14.25 8.88 1.33
N MET A 330 -13.00 9.17 1.00
CA MET A 330 -11.85 8.80 1.81
C MET A 330 -11.00 10.03 2.09
N THR A 331 -10.45 10.11 3.29
CA THR A 331 -9.49 11.16 3.65
C THR A 331 -8.16 10.54 4.02
N VAL A 332 -7.08 11.04 3.41
CA VAL A 332 -5.70 10.73 3.78
C VAL A 332 -5.15 11.93 4.54
N ARG A 333 -4.90 11.77 5.83
CA ARG A 333 -4.42 12.83 6.71
C ARG A 333 -2.96 12.59 7.08
N PHE A 334 -2.10 13.52 6.72
CA PHE A 334 -0.68 13.56 7.06
C PHE A 334 -0.46 14.53 8.22
N PHE A 335 0.11 14.04 9.31
CA PHE A 335 0.41 14.87 10.48
C PHE A 335 1.83 15.42 10.38
N GLU A 336 2.11 16.49 11.12
CA GLU A 336 3.48 16.98 11.29
C GLU A 336 4.39 15.84 11.80
N PRO A 337 5.57 15.63 11.19
CA PRO A 337 6.52 14.63 11.65
C PRO A 337 6.95 14.88 13.09
N ILE A 338 6.95 13.84 13.91
CA ILE A 338 7.39 13.91 15.31
C ILE A 338 8.74 13.23 15.48
N ASP A 339 9.63 13.80 16.29
CA ASP A 339 10.89 13.14 16.64
C ASP A 339 10.66 12.21 17.84
N PRO A 340 11.00 10.92 17.76
CA PRO A 340 10.94 10.02 18.91
C PRO A 340 11.79 10.45 20.12
N GLY A 341 12.79 11.32 19.91
CA GLY A 341 13.64 11.92 20.94
C GLY A 341 12.92 12.94 21.84
N ASP A 342 11.87 13.59 21.34
CA ASP A 342 11.12 14.62 22.07
C ASP A 342 10.26 14.06 23.22
N TYR A 343 10.09 12.74 23.25
CA TYR A 343 9.23 12.06 24.21
C TYR A 343 10.06 11.41 25.33
N ARG A 344 9.68 11.65 26.58
CA ARG A 344 10.37 11.13 27.77
C ARG A 344 10.50 9.61 27.78
N ASP A 345 9.42 8.88 27.51
CA ASP A 345 9.42 7.42 27.52
C ASP A 345 8.59 6.80 26.37
N VAL A 346 8.61 5.48 26.27
CA VAL A 346 7.92 4.74 25.20
C VAL A 346 6.40 4.89 25.30
N ALA A 347 5.86 5.07 26.51
CA ALA A 347 4.43 5.18 26.73
C ALA A 347 3.91 6.54 26.24
N ASP A 348 4.63 7.63 26.54
CA ASP A 348 4.35 8.98 26.05
C ASP A 348 4.40 9.03 24.52
N PHE A 349 5.45 8.44 23.94
CA PHE A 349 5.60 8.35 22.48
C PHE A 349 4.49 7.51 21.82
N ARG A 350 4.15 6.35 22.40
CA ARG A 350 3.03 5.52 21.95
C ARG A 350 1.74 6.33 21.92
N HIS A 351 1.42 7.02 23.01
CA HIS A 351 0.21 7.81 23.10
C HIS A 351 0.14 8.88 22.00
N ALA A 352 1.25 9.57 21.74
CA ALA A 352 1.31 10.57 20.68
C ALA A 352 1.12 9.99 19.26
N VAL A 353 1.69 8.81 18.98
CA VAL A 353 1.50 8.12 17.70
C VAL A 353 0.07 7.60 17.57
N GLU A 354 -0.44 6.88 18.57
CA GLU A 354 -1.80 6.31 18.58
C GLU A 354 -2.87 7.39 18.47
N ALA A 355 -2.71 8.52 19.16
CA ALA A 355 -3.62 9.66 19.06
C ALA A 355 -3.66 10.28 17.66
N ARG A 356 -2.65 10.07 16.81
CA ARG A 356 -2.67 10.50 15.40
C ARG A 356 -3.29 9.42 14.52
N ILE A 357 -2.79 8.19 14.62
CA ILE A 357 -3.15 7.10 13.68
C ILE A 357 -4.52 6.45 13.97
N PHE A 358 -5.01 6.48 15.22
CA PHE A 358 -6.25 5.82 15.62
C PHE A 358 -7.41 6.78 15.94
N ASN A 359 -7.20 8.09 15.84
CA ASN A 359 -8.26 9.06 16.10
C ASN A 359 -9.44 8.98 15.12
N PHE A 360 -9.24 8.37 13.94
CA PHE A 360 -10.34 8.09 13.00
C PHE A 360 -11.48 7.29 13.64
N ALA A 361 -11.21 6.52 14.70
CA ALA A 361 -12.21 5.76 15.40
C ALA A 361 -13.27 6.65 16.08
N THR A 362 -12.96 7.92 16.35
CA THR A 362 -13.89 8.91 16.90
C THR A 362 -14.77 9.58 15.83
N GLU A 363 -14.39 9.46 14.56
CA GLU A 363 -15.11 10.04 13.44
C GLU A 363 -16.31 9.14 13.05
N PRO A 364 -17.42 9.73 12.56
CA PRO A 364 -18.56 8.96 12.08
C PRO A 364 -18.18 8.12 10.84
N PRO A 365 -18.83 6.97 10.62
CA PRO A 365 -18.56 6.15 9.46
C PRO A 365 -18.93 6.87 8.16
N VAL A 366 -18.18 6.61 7.09
CA VAL A 366 -18.42 7.24 5.80
C VAL A 366 -19.48 6.46 5.01
N PRO A 367 -20.55 7.10 4.51
CA PRO A 367 -21.58 6.39 3.76
C PRO A 367 -21.06 5.87 2.41
N ARG A 368 -21.39 4.61 2.11
CA ARG A 368 -21.14 3.95 0.83
C ARG A 368 -22.27 4.23 -0.17
N ARG A 369 -21.91 4.43 -1.44
CA ARG A 369 -22.82 4.65 -2.58
C ARG A 369 -22.99 3.35 -3.38
N ALA A 370 -24.24 2.89 -3.49
CA ALA A 370 -24.80 1.98 -4.50
C ALA A 370 -24.12 0.60 -4.81
N LEU A 371 -23.19 0.09 -4.00
CA LEU A 371 -22.62 -1.26 -4.19
C LEU A 371 -22.71 -2.13 -2.94
N ALA A 372 -23.54 -3.20 -3.03
CA ALA A 372 -23.63 -4.37 -2.14
C ALA A 372 -23.15 -4.13 -0.68
N LEU A 373 -23.90 -3.28 0.03
CA LEU A 373 -23.46 -2.56 1.22
C LEU A 373 -22.91 -3.44 2.35
N HIS A 374 -23.34 -4.70 2.46
CA HIS A 374 -22.92 -5.59 3.55
C HIS A 374 -22.61 -7.02 3.11
N LYS A 375 -22.46 -7.29 1.80
CA LYS A 375 -22.21 -8.66 1.34
C LYS A 375 -20.87 -9.21 1.85
N GLY A 376 -20.91 -10.31 2.58
CA GLY A 376 -19.77 -10.94 3.26
C GLY A 376 -19.57 -10.50 4.72
N ILE A 377 -20.37 -9.57 5.25
CA ILE A 377 -20.24 -9.02 6.61
C ILE A 377 -20.36 -10.11 7.70
N THR A 378 -21.08 -11.19 7.40
CA THR A 378 -21.23 -12.39 8.26
C THR A 378 -19.90 -13.08 8.57
N THR A 379 -18.83 -12.79 7.81
CA THR A 379 -17.48 -13.23 8.14
C THR A 379 -17.04 -12.65 9.51
N VAL A 380 -17.34 -11.39 9.78
CA VAL A 380 -16.94 -10.71 11.03
C VAL A 380 -18.06 -10.77 12.06
N ILE A 381 -19.30 -10.66 11.59
CA ILE A 381 -20.51 -10.77 12.38
C ILE A 381 -20.98 -12.22 12.31
N TRP A 382 -20.12 -13.11 12.82
CA TRP A 382 -20.27 -14.55 12.64
C TRP A 382 -21.31 -15.18 13.57
N GLY A 383 -21.87 -14.45 14.53
CA GLY A 383 -22.85 -14.97 15.49
C GLY A 383 -23.91 -13.94 15.86
N CYS A 384 -25.00 -14.41 16.45
CA CYS A 384 -26.12 -13.57 16.91
C CYS A 384 -25.95 -13.17 18.37
N ILE A 385 -25.91 -11.86 18.66
CA ILE A 385 -25.78 -11.34 20.03
C ILE A 385 -27.06 -11.47 20.88
N GLU A 386 -28.22 -11.74 20.27
CA GLU A 386 -29.50 -11.87 21.00
C GLU A 386 -29.65 -13.27 21.61
N CYS A 387 -29.34 -14.32 20.84
CA CYS A 387 -29.53 -15.71 21.27
C CYS A 387 -28.23 -16.51 21.51
N GLY A 388 -27.06 -15.91 21.26
CA GLY A 388 -25.77 -16.59 21.36
C GLY A 388 -25.47 -17.58 20.23
N GLY A 389 -26.33 -17.64 19.22
CA GLY A 389 -26.20 -18.60 18.12
C GLY A 389 -24.99 -18.31 17.23
N ALA A 390 -24.07 -19.27 17.09
CA ALA A 390 -22.90 -19.13 16.21
C ALA A 390 -23.22 -19.59 14.77
N MET A 391 -22.77 -18.85 13.77
CA MET A 391 -23.05 -19.07 12.34
C MET A 391 -24.54 -19.13 11.98
N THR A 392 -25.37 -18.43 12.76
CA THR A 392 -26.83 -18.39 12.57
C THR A 392 -27.31 -17.17 11.78
N LEU A 393 -26.42 -16.23 11.46
CA LEU A 393 -26.78 -15.01 10.73
C LEU A 393 -26.68 -15.21 9.23
N GLU A 394 -27.79 -14.95 8.53
CA GLU A 394 -27.93 -15.02 7.09
C GLU A 394 -28.06 -13.61 6.50
N GLU A 395 -27.41 -13.36 5.35
CA GLU A 395 -27.47 -12.08 4.66
C GLU A 395 -28.79 -11.94 3.89
N THR A 396 -29.57 -10.92 4.22
CA THR A 396 -30.78 -10.52 3.51
C THR A 396 -30.50 -9.36 2.55
N ALA A 397 -31.50 -8.95 1.77
CA ALA A 397 -31.37 -7.81 0.85
C ALA A 397 -31.06 -6.48 1.55
N ARG A 398 -31.52 -6.30 2.80
CA ARG A 398 -31.37 -5.05 3.57
C ARG A 398 -30.40 -5.16 4.75
N GLY A 399 -30.03 -6.37 5.16
CA GLY A 399 -29.09 -6.59 6.25
C GLY A 399 -28.91 -8.06 6.61
N LEU A 400 -29.23 -8.44 7.85
CA LEU A 400 -28.98 -9.77 8.43
C LEU A 400 -30.23 -10.31 9.14
N ARG A 401 -30.43 -11.63 9.12
CA ARG A 401 -31.47 -12.33 9.87
C ARG A 401 -30.91 -13.56 10.56
N CYS A 402 -31.25 -13.76 11.82
CA CYS A 402 -30.86 -14.95 12.56
C CYS A 402 -31.83 -16.11 12.29
N SER A 403 -31.33 -17.25 11.81
CA SER A 403 -32.14 -18.45 11.58
C SER A 403 -32.57 -19.16 12.87
N LYS A 404 -31.91 -18.91 14.00
CA LYS A 404 -32.21 -19.54 15.31
C LYS A 404 -33.30 -18.81 16.09
N CYS A 405 -33.21 -17.48 16.22
CA CYS A 405 -34.13 -16.68 17.04
C CYS A 405 -34.98 -15.68 16.25
N GLY A 406 -34.77 -15.56 14.94
CA GLY A 406 -35.51 -14.62 14.10
C GLY A 406 -35.11 -13.15 14.24
N ALA A 407 -34.09 -12.81 15.03
CA ALA A 407 -33.63 -11.42 15.16
C ALA A 407 -33.17 -10.85 13.80
N GLU A 408 -33.63 -9.66 13.47
CA GLU A 408 -33.36 -8.97 12.21
C GLU A 408 -32.58 -7.67 12.43
N TRP A 409 -31.65 -7.40 11.52
CA TRP A 409 -30.77 -6.25 11.56
C TRP A 409 -30.68 -5.62 10.17
N ASP A 410 -31.04 -4.36 10.02
CA ASP A 410 -30.76 -3.60 8.80
C ASP A 410 -29.32 -3.08 8.82
N VAL A 411 -28.66 -3.05 7.65
CA VAL A 411 -27.30 -2.49 7.52
C VAL A 411 -27.34 -1.19 6.75
N THR A 412 -26.90 -0.10 7.39
CA THR A 412 -26.88 1.24 6.80
C THR A 412 -25.78 1.39 5.74
N ALA A 413 -25.83 2.47 4.97
CA ALA A 413 -24.75 2.85 4.06
C ALA A 413 -23.39 3.06 4.77
N GLY A 414 -23.42 3.45 6.05
CA GLY A 414 -22.23 3.58 6.91
C GLY A 414 -21.83 2.28 7.61
N LEU A 415 -22.34 1.13 7.16
CA LEU A 415 -22.04 -0.19 7.72
C LEU A 415 -22.48 -0.41 9.18
N GLU A 416 -23.42 0.39 9.66
CA GLU A 416 -23.98 0.21 11.00
C GLU A 416 -25.13 -0.79 10.97
N LEU A 417 -25.22 -1.61 12.02
CA LEU A 417 -26.30 -2.54 12.24
C LEU A 417 -27.38 -1.86 13.06
N VAL A 418 -28.61 -1.85 12.53
CA VAL A 418 -29.80 -1.33 13.20
C VAL A 418 -30.71 -2.52 13.51
N ASN A 419 -30.92 -2.80 14.79
CA ASN A 419 -31.83 -3.85 15.21
C ASN A 419 -33.27 -3.46 14.83
N CYS A 420 -33.97 -4.32 14.08
CA CYS A 420 -35.30 -4.01 13.55
C CYS A 420 -36.39 -3.97 14.64
N SER A 421 -36.21 -4.65 15.77
CA SER A 421 -37.21 -4.67 16.86
C SER A 421 -36.99 -3.57 17.89
N THR A 422 -35.74 -3.23 18.20
CA THR A 422 -35.41 -2.24 19.25
C THR A 422 -35.01 -0.88 18.70
N GLY A 423 -34.67 -0.78 17.42
CA GLY A 423 -34.08 0.41 16.80
C GLY A 423 -32.63 0.68 17.25
N ALA A 424 -32.03 -0.19 18.06
CA ALA A 424 -30.66 -0.02 18.56
C ALA A 424 -29.65 -0.06 17.41
N ARG A 425 -28.81 0.97 17.32
CA ARG A 425 -27.80 1.13 16.27
C ARG A 425 -26.41 0.87 16.82
N MET A 426 -25.60 0.11 16.09
CA MET A 426 -24.22 -0.16 16.47
C MET A 426 -23.30 -0.36 15.28
N LEU A 427 -22.05 0.09 15.41
CA LEU A 427 -21.00 -0.18 14.44
C LEU A 427 -20.57 -1.65 14.47
N GLN A 428 -19.98 -2.13 13.38
CA GLN A 428 -19.45 -3.50 13.28
C GLN A 428 -18.52 -3.84 14.45
N ARG A 429 -17.57 -2.95 14.79
CA ARG A 429 -16.66 -3.11 15.94
C ARG A 429 -17.38 -3.25 17.28
N ALA A 430 -18.50 -2.55 17.46
CA ALA A 430 -19.29 -2.62 18.69
C ALA A 430 -20.08 -3.93 18.77
N TYR A 431 -20.67 -4.37 17.65
CA TYR A 431 -21.30 -5.68 17.54
C TYR A 431 -20.31 -6.81 17.82
N HIS A 432 -19.15 -6.77 17.16
CA HIS A 432 -18.09 -7.74 17.31
C HIS A 432 -17.57 -7.77 18.75
N SER A 433 -17.35 -6.61 19.39
CA SER A 433 -16.98 -6.55 20.80
C SER A 433 -18.01 -7.21 21.73
N LYS A 434 -19.31 -7.09 21.43
CA LYS A 434 -20.36 -7.82 22.16
C LYS A 434 -20.29 -9.32 21.95
N LEU A 435 -20.00 -9.80 20.73
CA LEU A 435 -19.77 -11.23 20.47
C LEU A 435 -18.62 -11.78 21.31
N ILE A 436 -17.48 -11.08 21.35
CA ILE A 436 -16.32 -11.49 22.16
C ILE A 436 -16.68 -11.53 23.65
N ARG A 437 -17.49 -10.57 24.12
CA ARG A 437 -17.95 -10.56 25.51
C ARG A 437 -18.83 -11.77 25.82
N LEU A 438 -19.86 -12.04 25.00
CA LEU A 438 -20.73 -13.19 25.18
C LEU A 438 -19.97 -14.52 25.11
N LEU A 439 -18.98 -14.60 24.21
CA LEU A 439 -18.10 -15.76 24.07
C LEU A 439 -17.31 -16.04 25.36
N ARG A 440 -16.79 -14.99 26.00
CA ARG A 440 -16.06 -15.09 27.29
C ARG A 440 -16.95 -15.35 28.49
N GLU A 441 -18.20 -14.89 28.43
CA GLU A 441 -19.22 -15.19 29.44
C GLU A 441 -19.78 -16.62 29.31
N GLY A 442 -19.33 -17.38 28.30
CA GLY A 442 -19.78 -18.74 28.06
C GLY A 442 -21.22 -18.83 27.52
N ARG A 443 -21.66 -17.81 26.77
CA ARG A 443 -23.04 -17.65 26.29
C ARG A 443 -23.20 -17.87 24.79
N MET A 444 -22.15 -18.33 24.12
CA MET A 444 -22.15 -18.60 22.68
C MET A 444 -22.16 -20.09 22.40
N ASP A 445 -22.83 -20.50 21.32
CA ASP A 445 -22.84 -21.91 20.88
C ASP A 445 -21.40 -22.43 20.68
N GLY A 446 -21.09 -23.60 21.23
CA GLY A 446 -19.73 -24.16 21.20
C GLY A 446 -18.75 -23.50 22.20
N ALA A 447 -19.25 -22.70 23.14
CA ALA A 447 -18.49 -22.13 24.25
C ALA A 447 -19.31 -22.07 25.56
N ILE A 448 -20.34 -22.91 25.70
CA ILE A 448 -21.27 -22.88 26.84
C ILE A 448 -20.51 -23.15 28.14
N ASP A 449 -20.74 -22.34 29.18
CA ASP A 449 -20.05 -22.43 30.48
C ASP A 449 -18.52 -22.40 30.36
N CYS A 450 -18.01 -21.67 29.35
CA CYS A 450 -16.58 -21.59 29.01
C CYS A 450 -15.96 -22.93 28.58
N VAL A 451 -16.79 -23.91 28.20
CA VAL A 451 -16.37 -25.16 27.60
C VAL A 451 -16.39 -25.00 26.08
N PHE A 452 -15.20 -24.79 25.51
CA PHE A 452 -15.03 -24.62 24.06
C PHE A 452 -15.10 -25.97 23.35
N SER A 453 -16.00 -26.09 22.38
CA SER A 453 -16.14 -27.26 21.51
C SER A 453 -16.73 -26.82 20.16
N ILE A 454 -15.87 -26.68 19.15
CA ILE A 454 -16.28 -26.39 17.78
C ILE A 454 -15.52 -27.28 16.81
N GLU A 455 -16.17 -27.63 15.70
CA GLU A 455 -15.55 -28.37 14.62
C GLU A 455 -15.94 -27.80 13.26
N CYS A 456 -15.03 -27.89 12.30
CA CYS A 456 -15.31 -27.55 10.92
C CYS A 456 -14.47 -28.38 9.97
N GLU A 457 -14.90 -28.42 8.72
CA GLU A 457 -14.07 -28.93 7.64
C GLU A 457 -12.98 -27.92 7.26
N THR A 458 -11.77 -28.40 6.97
CA THR A 458 -10.65 -27.54 6.59
C THR A 458 -9.71 -28.20 5.59
N ARG A 459 -8.87 -27.39 4.94
CA ARG A 459 -7.65 -27.86 4.27
C ARG A 459 -6.42 -27.34 5.00
N ALA A 460 -5.55 -28.24 5.42
CA ALA A 460 -4.36 -27.90 6.19
C ALA A 460 -3.09 -27.89 5.33
N PHE A 461 -2.17 -27.01 5.68
CA PHE A 461 -0.86 -26.85 5.06
C PHE A 461 0.19 -26.61 6.14
N ARG A 462 1.37 -27.23 6.02
CA ARG A 462 2.54 -26.93 6.84
C ARG A 462 3.37 -25.85 6.14
N ILE A 463 3.73 -24.80 6.90
CA ILE A 463 4.62 -23.74 6.40
C ILE A 463 6.07 -24.19 6.68
N GLU A 464 6.75 -24.71 5.67
CA GLU A 464 8.14 -25.17 5.78
C GLU A 464 9.13 -24.02 5.56
N SER A 465 8.79 -23.10 4.66
CA SER A 465 9.58 -21.91 4.38
C SER A 465 8.71 -20.76 3.90
N THR A 466 9.33 -19.58 3.75
CA THR A 466 8.71 -18.42 3.12
C THR A 466 8.11 -18.75 1.75
N ALA A 467 8.65 -19.72 1.00
CA ALA A 467 8.21 -20.08 -0.35
C ALA A 467 7.46 -21.43 -0.47
N GLY A 468 7.51 -22.29 0.55
CA GLY A 468 6.99 -23.66 0.50
C GLY A 468 5.82 -23.88 1.46
N LEU A 469 4.69 -24.32 0.90
CA LEU A 469 3.55 -24.85 1.65
C LEU A 469 3.42 -26.35 1.32
N ALA A 470 3.64 -27.21 2.32
CA ALA A 470 3.38 -28.63 2.16
C ALA A 470 1.91 -28.92 2.49
N GLY A 471 1.17 -29.49 1.54
CA GLY A 471 -0.24 -29.81 1.74
C GLY A 471 -0.41 -31.03 2.66
N LEU A 472 -1.18 -30.87 3.74
CA LEU A 472 -1.52 -31.96 4.66
C LEU A 472 -2.84 -32.64 4.31
N GLY A 473 -3.62 -32.05 3.39
CA GLY A 473 -4.87 -32.60 2.87
C GLY A 473 -6.13 -31.91 3.41
N ARG A 474 -7.29 -32.49 3.09
CA ARG A 474 -8.61 -32.10 3.59
C ARG A 474 -8.93 -32.94 4.82
N GLY A 475 -9.56 -32.34 5.82
CA GLY A 475 -9.87 -33.03 7.07
C GLY A 475 -10.74 -32.17 7.99
N THR A 476 -10.91 -32.62 9.22
CA THR A 476 -11.69 -31.94 10.25
C THR A 476 -10.76 -31.24 11.22
N LEU A 477 -11.04 -29.96 11.50
CA LEU A 477 -10.41 -29.20 12.58
C LEU A 477 -11.38 -29.15 13.76
N THR A 478 -10.90 -29.51 14.93
CA THR A 478 -11.67 -29.52 16.17
C THR A 478 -10.93 -28.72 17.22
N LEU A 479 -11.61 -27.74 17.82
CA LEU A 479 -11.12 -27.02 18.99
C LEU A 479 -11.88 -27.51 20.22
N THR A 480 -11.14 -27.98 21.22
CA THR A 480 -11.65 -28.30 22.55
C THR A 480 -11.10 -27.30 23.57
N GLY A 481 -11.63 -27.29 24.80
CA GLY A 481 -11.13 -26.43 25.87
C GLY A 481 -9.64 -26.66 26.26
N LYS A 482 -8.98 -27.69 25.74
CA LYS A 482 -7.56 -28.01 26.04
C LYS A 482 -6.66 -28.05 24.83
N GLU A 483 -7.17 -28.42 23.66
CA GLU A 483 -6.38 -28.68 22.46
C GLU A 483 -7.09 -28.29 21.17
N LEU A 484 -6.28 -27.99 20.15
CA LEU A 484 -6.68 -27.86 18.77
C LEU A 484 -6.16 -29.07 17.98
N THR A 485 -7.06 -29.83 17.37
CA THR A 485 -6.74 -31.07 16.66
C THR A 485 -7.21 -31.00 15.22
N PHE A 486 -6.31 -31.23 14.27
CA PHE A 486 -6.60 -31.45 12.87
C PHE A 486 -6.47 -32.93 12.53
N ARG A 487 -7.51 -33.53 11.95
CA ARG A 487 -7.54 -34.94 11.54
C ARG A 487 -7.84 -35.04 10.05
N SER A 488 -6.95 -35.69 9.32
CA SER A 488 -7.13 -36.08 7.91
C SER A 488 -6.91 -37.58 7.74
N GLU A 489 -7.20 -38.13 6.56
CA GLU A 489 -6.91 -39.53 6.25
C GLU A 489 -5.42 -39.89 6.37
N ARG A 490 -4.51 -38.91 6.20
CA ARG A 490 -3.06 -39.13 6.12
C ARG A 490 -2.28 -38.69 7.35
N SER A 491 -2.85 -37.80 8.16
CA SER A 491 -2.13 -37.17 9.27
C SER A 491 -3.11 -36.64 10.33
N THR A 492 -2.69 -36.73 11.59
CA THR A 492 -3.33 -36.07 12.72
C THR A 492 -2.31 -35.14 13.36
N HIS A 493 -2.69 -33.89 13.60
CA HIS A 493 -1.87 -32.88 14.25
C HIS A 493 -2.64 -32.29 15.42
N THR A 494 -2.05 -32.35 16.62
CA THR A 494 -2.66 -31.85 17.85
C THR A 494 -1.74 -30.84 18.51
N ALA A 495 -2.30 -29.69 18.89
CA ALA A 495 -1.60 -28.66 19.63
C ALA A 495 -2.38 -28.33 20.90
N LEU A 496 -1.74 -28.49 22.07
CA LEU A 496 -2.29 -28.01 23.32
C LEU A 496 -2.37 -26.47 23.28
N LEU A 497 -3.47 -25.91 23.79
CA LEU A 497 -3.69 -24.46 23.75
C LEU A 497 -2.61 -23.66 24.50
N GLY A 498 -1.99 -24.28 25.50
CA GLY A 498 -0.86 -23.73 26.26
C GLY A 498 0.39 -23.51 25.40
N ASP A 499 0.64 -24.40 24.44
CA ASP A 499 1.86 -24.45 23.63
C ASP A 499 1.73 -23.65 22.33
N ILE A 500 0.53 -23.22 21.98
CA ILE A 500 0.31 -22.31 20.87
C ILE A 500 0.94 -20.96 21.23
N ALA A 501 2.00 -20.60 20.52
CA ALA A 501 2.71 -19.33 20.71
C ALA A 501 1.81 -18.16 20.28
N PHE A 502 1.25 -18.23 19.07
CA PHE A 502 0.34 -17.22 18.54
C PHE A 502 -0.48 -17.74 17.36
N THR A 503 -1.52 -17.00 17.02
CA THR A 503 -2.50 -17.29 15.98
C THR A 503 -2.76 -16.02 15.18
N TYR A 504 -2.98 -16.15 13.87
CA TYR A 504 -3.36 -15.00 13.03
C TYR A 504 -4.08 -15.44 11.76
N LEU A 505 -4.83 -14.52 11.15
CA LEU A 505 -5.40 -14.71 9.82
C LEU A 505 -4.49 -14.17 8.71
N ASN A 506 -4.03 -15.05 7.82
CA ASN A 506 -3.14 -14.70 6.71
C ASN A 506 -3.85 -13.88 5.61
N LEU A 507 -3.14 -13.51 4.54
CA LEU A 507 -3.73 -12.68 3.46
C LEU A 507 -4.97 -13.32 2.81
N ALA A 508 -4.97 -14.64 2.66
CA ALA A 508 -6.06 -15.44 2.12
C ALA A 508 -7.17 -15.76 3.15
N ASN A 509 -7.10 -15.13 4.33
CA ASN A 509 -8.01 -15.36 5.46
C ASN A 509 -7.98 -16.81 5.97
N HIS A 510 -6.87 -17.51 5.80
CA HIS A 510 -6.63 -18.81 6.42
C HIS A 510 -6.10 -18.61 7.85
N LEU A 511 -6.55 -19.45 8.77
CA LEU A 511 -6.09 -19.48 10.14
C LEU A 511 -4.69 -20.07 10.20
N VAL A 512 -3.72 -19.32 10.72
CA VAL A 512 -2.38 -19.80 10.97
C VAL A 512 -2.19 -19.98 12.46
N VAL A 513 -1.74 -21.17 12.85
CA VAL A 513 -1.44 -21.54 14.23
C VAL A 513 0.03 -21.89 14.31
N VAL A 514 0.75 -21.19 15.17
CA VAL A 514 2.17 -21.45 15.41
C VAL A 514 2.32 -22.09 16.78
N GLY A 515 2.75 -23.35 16.76
CA GLY A 515 2.93 -24.18 17.95
C GLY A 515 4.27 -24.91 17.91
N PRO A 516 4.43 -25.94 18.76
CA PRO A 516 5.69 -26.68 18.89
C PRO A 516 6.09 -27.42 17.62
N GLU A 517 5.12 -27.89 16.82
CA GLU A 517 5.38 -28.55 15.52
C GLU A 517 5.67 -27.58 14.37
N GLY A 518 5.80 -26.28 14.66
CA GLY A 518 5.95 -25.22 13.68
C GLY A 518 4.64 -24.53 13.33
N ALA A 519 4.59 -23.95 12.13
CA ALA A 519 3.45 -23.15 11.67
C ALA A 519 2.54 -23.96 10.73
N LEU A 520 1.29 -24.14 11.16
CA LEU A 520 0.24 -24.79 10.38
C LEU A 520 -0.77 -23.74 9.89
N GLN A 521 -1.22 -23.89 8.66
CA GLN A 521 -2.19 -23.01 8.00
C GLN A 521 -3.45 -23.81 7.66
N PHE A 522 -4.62 -23.31 8.05
CA PHE A 522 -5.92 -23.94 7.89
C PHE A 522 -6.86 -23.06 7.05
N LYS A 523 -7.27 -23.57 5.88
CA LYS A 523 -8.34 -22.97 5.08
C LYS A 523 -9.68 -23.50 5.58
N ILE A 524 -10.33 -22.71 6.44
CA ILE A 524 -11.65 -22.98 7.00
C ILE A 524 -12.71 -23.05 5.87
N ILE A 525 -13.58 -24.07 5.90
CA ILE A 525 -14.64 -24.32 4.91
C ILE A 525 -15.99 -24.30 5.63
N GLY A 526 -16.95 -23.52 5.10
CA GLY A 526 -18.31 -23.46 5.64
C GLY A 526 -18.46 -22.74 6.98
N ASP A 527 -17.40 -22.11 7.48
CA ASP A 527 -17.37 -21.40 8.76
C ASP A 527 -16.57 -20.09 8.63
N SER A 528 -16.67 -19.21 9.63
CA SER A 528 -15.93 -17.94 9.65
C SER A 528 -14.50 -18.14 10.18
N PRO A 529 -13.46 -17.71 9.45
CA PRO A 529 -12.09 -17.70 9.98
C PRO A 529 -11.93 -16.75 11.17
N VAL A 530 -12.72 -15.67 11.24
CA VAL A 530 -12.70 -14.72 12.37
C VAL A 530 -13.28 -15.38 13.62
N ARG A 531 -14.38 -16.13 13.49
CA ARG A 531 -14.92 -16.95 14.59
C ARG A 531 -13.87 -17.89 15.16
N TRP A 532 -13.14 -18.59 14.29
CA TRP A 532 -12.09 -19.51 14.73
C TRP A 532 -10.96 -18.80 15.48
N GLU A 533 -10.52 -17.63 15.00
CA GLU A 533 -9.54 -16.81 15.69
C GLU A 533 -10.05 -16.34 17.07
N ASP A 534 -11.32 -15.94 17.16
CA ASP A 534 -11.95 -15.47 18.40
C ASP A 534 -12.11 -16.59 19.44
N TYR A 535 -12.63 -17.75 19.04
CA TYR A 535 -12.79 -18.92 19.92
C TYR A 535 -11.44 -19.42 20.42
N LEU A 536 -10.45 -19.52 19.51
CA LEU A 536 -9.12 -19.97 19.88
C LEU A 536 -8.44 -18.97 20.84
N SER A 537 -8.66 -17.67 20.63
CA SER A 537 -8.14 -16.63 21.53
C SER A 537 -8.82 -16.67 22.89
N ALA A 538 -10.14 -16.82 22.94
CA ALA A 538 -10.93 -16.95 24.16
C ALA A 538 -10.53 -18.20 24.96
N ALA A 539 -10.42 -19.36 24.31
CA ALA A 539 -9.99 -20.61 24.92
C ALA A 539 -8.57 -20.54 25.49
N ARG A 540 -7.68 -19.72 24.89
CA ARG A 540 -6.32 -19.46 25.39
C ARG A 540 -6.27 -18.44 26.52
N GLY A 541 -7.41 -17.84 26.91
CA GLY A 541 -7.47 -16.74 27.88
C GLY A 541 -6.81 -15.45 27.37
N THR A 542 -6.62 -15.31 26.05
CA THR A 542 -6.02 -14.14 25.42
C THR A 542 -7.11 -13.27 24.79
N SER A 543 -6.91 -11.95 24.74
CA SER A 543 -7.68 -11.13 23.80
C SER A 543 -7.25 -11.45 22.38
N ALA A 544 -8.21 -11.45 21.44
CA ALA A 544 -8.07 -11.81 20.01
C ALA A 544 -7.07 -10.96 19.20
N ARG A 545 -6.19 -10.21 19.85
CA ARG A 545 -5.22 -9.30 19.24
C ARG A 545 -3.89 -9.25 20.02
N GLN A 546 -3.56 -10.25 20.85
CA GLN A 546 -2.35 -10.22 21.67
C GLN A 546 -1.55 -11.54 21.71
N TRP A 547 -0.23 -11.35 21.78
CA TRP A 547 0.76 -12.29 22.29
C TRP A 547 0.51 -12.50 23.79
N LYS A 548 0.64 -13.73 24.31
CA LYS A 548 0.87 -13.90 25.75
C LYS A 548 2.13 -13.08 26.10
N PRO A 549 2.10 -12.14 27.05
CA PRO A 549 3.32 -11.56 27.55
C PRO A 549 4.18 -12.71 28.08
N THR A 550 5.32 -12.97 27.45
CA THR A 550 6.29 -13.92 27.98
C THR A 550 6.78 -13.39 29.32
N GLY A 551 6.37 -14.06 30.40
CA GLY A 551 7.23 -14.43 31.53
C GLY A 551 7.90 -13.35 32.38
N LEU A 552 7.65 -12.05 32.21
CA LEU A 552 8.20 -11.01 33.10
C LEU A 552 7.13 -10.27 33.92
N ALA A 553 5.89 -10.22 33.44
CA ALA A 553 4.78 -9.61 34.18
C ALA A 553 4.14 -10.58 35.19
N ALA A 554 4.04 -11.87 34.86
CA ALA A 554 3.54 -12.90 35.79
C ALA A 554 4.47 -13.08 36.99
N VAL A 555 5.79 -13.05 36.78
CA VAL A 555 6.78 -13.14 37.87
C VAL A 555 6.74 -11.91 38.80
N LYS A 556 6.40 -10.72 38.27
CA LYS A 556 6.21 -9.52 39.10
C LYS A 556 4.88 -9.52 39.85
N ALA A 557 3.81 -10.10 39.29
CA ALA A 557 2.53 -10.23 39.97
C ALA A 557 2.57 -11.29 41.09
N GLU A 558 3.31 -12.39 40.89
CA GLU A 558 3.55 -13.42 41.92
C GLU A 558 4.40 -12.88 43.08
N ARG A 559 5.50 -12.16 42.77
CA ARG A 559 6.38 -11.54 43.79
C ARG A 559 5.71 -10.44 44.62
N LYS A 560 4.68 -9.79 44.08
CA LYS A 560 3.89 -8.76 44.79
C LYS A 560 2.72 -9.32 45.60
N ARG A 561 2.44 -10.62 45.46
CA ARG A 561 1.49 -11.37 46.31
C ARG A 561 2.18 -12.16 47.42
N GLN A 562 3.50 -12.35 47.30
CA GLN A 562 4.35 -13.04 48.28
C GLN A 562 5.23 -12.09 49.12
N ALA A 563 5.10 -10.77 48.91
CA ALA A 563 5.66 -9.71 49.73
C ALA A 563 4.49 -8.85 50.23
#